data_AF-A0A0L8G9V7-F1
#
_entry.id   AF-A0A0L8G9V7-F1
#
_cell.length_a   1.000
_cell.length_b   1.000
_cell.length_c   1.000
_cell.angle_alpha   90.00
_cell.angle_beta   90.00
_cell.angle_gamma   90.00
#
_symmetry.space_group_name_H-M   'P 1'
#
loop_
_entity.id
_entity.type
_entity.pdbx_description
1 polymer ?
#
loop_
_entity_poly.entity_id
_entity_poly.type
_entity_poly.pdbx_seq_one_letter_code
_entity_poly.pdbx_strand_id
1 'polypeptide(L)'
;MKGRACKICHQISNSDLYHPPILPKSPFTPISTIGHWVSVRCETRPLGMFITRRLTFYEGGNNWSGTYNYFRDPRCRQPSFTLDAEGKYSEIMGTTTVIGGTKHYKFTVQRLKITPEHYSISENLNFYNGSGCGVPGSWRIGITQDVTSTHGCRPMDIRLPNVVLETIKTVTDVNKERYLYMGKRVMYSGPRSHSYPTSFQPPLQSCTKGNIKRKSGSSSLTVRHIKQNIAQAKPLIQLSGTRSLYATSMAARQKTVNSLLITSMMAVVALLTKSREMSSTRDYWQMLITMCFICALSLTGFIAAAVQN
;
A
#
# COMPACT_ATOMS: atom_id res chain seq x y z
N MET A 1 17.49 34.24 -37.35
CA MET A 1 17.02 32.86 -37.09
C MET A 1 15.50 32.91 -36.85
N LYS A 2 14.67 32.48 -37.81
CA LYS A 2 13.20 32.45 -37.65
C LYS A 2 12.84 31.23 -36.81
N GLY A 3 12.50 31.43 -35.54
CA GLY A 3 11.96 30.36 -34.69
C GLY A 3 10.68 29.82 -35.31
N ARG A 4 10.57 28.50 -35.46
CA ARG A 4 9.34 27.86 -35.94
C ARG A 4 8.19 28.23 -35.00
N ALA A 5 7.16 28.89 -35.54
CA ALA A 5 5.93 29.17 -34.80
C ALA A 5 5.27 27.86 -34.37
N CYS A 6 5.21 27.61 -33.06
CA CYS A 6 4.59 26.44 -32.48
C CYS A 6 3.04 26.58 -32.57
N LYS A 7 2.42 25.88 -33.53
CA LYS A 7 0.96 25.92 -33.75
C LYS A 7 0.16 25.56 -32.49
N ILE A 8 0.61 24.56 -31.73
CA ILE A 8 -0.02 24.15 -30.46
C ILE A 8 0.08 25.26 -29.42
N CYS A 9 1.25 25.88 -29.29
CA CYS A 9 1.49 26.95 -28.32
C CYS A 9 0.60 28.17 -28.62
N HIS A 10 0.40 28.47 -29.90
CA HIS A 10 -0.53 29.51 -30.34
C HIS A 10 -1.99 29.18 -30.00
N GLN A 11 -2.42 27.93 -30.18
CA GLN A 11 -3.77 27.50 -29.77
C GLN A 11 -3.96 27.64 -28.25
N ILE A 12 -2.99 27.18 -27.45
CA ILE A 12 -3.03 27.30 -25.99
C ILE A 12 -3.08 28.76 -25.56
N SER A 13 -2.26 29.62 -26.18
CA SER A 13 -2.20 31.06 -25.86
C SER A 13 -3.52 31.80 -26.13
N ASN A 14 -4.31 31.34 -27.10
CA ASN A 14 -5.57 31.97 -27.49
C ASN A 14 -6.79 31.29 -26.88
N SER A 15 -6.59 30.41 -25.91
CA SER A 15 -7.69 29.70 -25.24
C SER A 15 -8.14 30.41 -23.97
N ASP A 16 -9.40 30.22 -23.61
CA ASP A 16 -9.99 30.72 -22.36
C ASP A 16 -10.85 29.64 -21.67
N LEU A 17 -11.50 30.00 -20.56
CA LEU A 17 -12.32 29.08 -19.77
C LEU A 17 -13.51 28.51 -20.56
N TYR A 18 -14.08 29.28 -21.49
CA TYR A 18 -15.24 28.92 -22.30
C TYR A 18 -14.84 28.35 -23.68
N HIS A 19 -13.60 28.61 -24.11
CA HIS A 19 -13.02 28.15 -25.38
C HIS A 19 -11.70 27.41 -25.13
N PRO A 20 -11.74 26.16 -24.61
CA PRO A 20 -10.53 25.38 -24.39
C PRO A 20 -9.84 25.01 -25.72
N PRO A 21 -8.51 24.84 -25.73
CA PRO A 21 -7.79 24.51 -26.95
C PRO A 21 -8.18 23.11 -27.44
N ILE A 22 -8.66 23.00 -28.68
CA ILE A 22 -8.83 21.72 -29.35
C ILE A 22 -7.48 21.30 -29.92
N LEU A 23 -6.75 20.50 -29.15
CA LEU A 23 -5.45 20.00 -29.57
C LEU A 23 -5.60 18.83 -30.54
N PRO A 24 -4.75 18.76 -31.59
CA PRO A 24 -4.75 17.62 -32.49
C PRO A 24 -4.47 16.34 -31.68
N LYS A 25 -5.26 15.29 -31.95
CA LYS A 25 -5.05 14.00 -31.32
C LYS A 25 -3.64 13.53 -31.64
N SER A 26 -2.82 13.31 -30.61
CA SER A 26 -1.47 12.76 -30.80
C SER A 26 -1.59 11.48 -31.63
N PRO A 27 -0.80 11.31 -32.70
CA PRO A 27 -0.78 10.07 -33.46
C PRO A 27 -0.47 8.94 -32.48
N PHE A 28 -1.44 8.06 -32.32
CA PHE A 28 -1.35 6.94 -31.42
C PHE A 28 -1.05 5.71 -32.26
N THR A 29 0.17 5.23 -32.17
CA THR A 29 0.51 3.91 -32.70
C THR A 29 0.49 2.94 -31.52
N PRO A 30 -0.54 2.09 -31.38
CA PRO A 30 -0.53 1.06 -30.37
C PRO A 30 0.69 0.17 -30.60
N ILE A 31 1.51 0.05 -29.58
CA ILE A 31 2.69 -0.83 -29.58
C ILE A 31 2.42 -2.03 -28.69
N SER A 32 3.18 -3.10 -28.90
CA SER A 32 3.11 -4.28 -28.05
C SER A 32 3.34 -3.91 -26.58
N THR A 33 2.53 -4.52 -25.70
CA THR A 33 2.68 -4.47 -24.24
C THR A 33 3.87 -5.31 -23.76
N ILE A 34 4.36 -6.21 -24.60
CA ILE A 34 5.53 -7.04 -24.34
C ILE A 34 6.75 -6.19 -24.00
N GLY A 35 7.48 -6.61 -22.98
CA GLY A 35 8.71 -5.99 -22.52
C GLY A 35 8.71 -5.70 -21.03
N HIS A 36 9.74 -4.96 -20.60
CA HIS A 36 9.92 -4.54 -19.21
C HIS A 36 9.52 -3.08 -19.04
N TRP A 37 8.80 -2.79 -17.96
CA TRP A 37 8.22 -1.48 -17.69
C TRP A 37 8.49 -1.09 -16.24
N VAL A 38 8.98 0.12 -16.00
CA VAL A 38 9.37 0.58 -14.66
C VAL A 38 8.81 1.94 -14.33
N SER A 39 8.53 2.17 -13.05
CA SER A 39 8.26 3.51 -12.53
C SER A 39 9.50 4.36 -12.66
N VAL A 40 9.37 5.55 -13.25
CA VAL A 40 10.47 6.53 -13.36
C VAL A 40 10.66 7.32 -12.06
N ARG A 41 9.60 7.39 -11.23
CA ARG A 41 9.56 8.15 -9.99
C ARG A 41 8.81 7.36 -8.92
N CYS A 42 8.98 7.79 -7.67
CA CYS A 42 8.20 7.30 -6.54
C CYS A 42 6.72 7.70 -6.72
N GLU A 43 5.83 6.72 -6.74
CA GLU A 43 4.40 6.93 -6.97
C GLU A 43 3.66 7.03 -5.63
N THR A 44 2.83 8.05 -5.47
CA THR A 44 1.98 8.20 -4.28
C THR A 44 0.78 7.27 -4.36
N ARG A 45 0.52 6.53 -3.30
CA ARG A 45 -0.69 5.73 -3.08
C ARG A 45 -1.46 6.32 -1.91
N PRO A 46 -2.78 6.06 -1.81
CA PRO A 46 -3.51 6.50 -0.63
C PRO A 46 -2.99 5.81 0.65
N LEU A 47 -3.45 6.28 1.81
CA LEU A 47 -2.97 5.86 3.13
C LEU A 47 -1.49 6.18 3.40
N GLY A 48 -0.96 7.22 2.75
CA GLY A 48 0.41 7.69 2.99
C GLY A 48 1.50 6.72 2.54
N MET A 49 1.18 5.78 1.66
CA MET A 49 2.15 4.82 1.13
C MET A 49 2.72 5.28 -0.20
N PHE A 50 3.95 4.86 -0.48
CA PHE A 50 4.62 5.16 -1.73
C PHE A 50 5.10 3.86 -2.38
N ILE A 51 5.16 3.84 -3.71
CA ILE A 51 5.47 2.62 -4.44
C ILE A 51 6.37 2.86 -5.64
N THR A 52 7.19 1.87 -5.96
CA THR A 52 7.77 1.71 -7.31
C THR A 52 7.33 0.37 -7.87
N ARG A 53 7.06 0.35 -9.17
CA ARG A 53 6.57 -0.83 -9.87
C ARG A 53 7.56 -1.21 -10.96
N ARG A 54 7.76 -2.52 -11.13
CA ARG A 54 8.45 -3.12 -12.26
C ARG A 54 7.58 -4.23 -12.80
N LEU A 55 7.14 -4.12 -14.04
CA LEU A 55 6.30 -5.13 -14.69
C LEU A 55 7.03 -5.71 -15.89
N THR A 56 6.85 -7.01 -16.12
CA THR A 56 7.33 -7.70 -17.30
C THR A 56 6.17 -8.45 -17.96
N PHE A 57 5.98 -8.19 -19.25
CA PHE A 57 5.08 -8.94 -20.12
C PHE A 57 5.94 -9.76 -21.07
N TYR A 58 5.85 -11.09 -20.95
CA TYR A 58 6.76 -12.00 -21.65
C TYR A 58 6.34 -12.23 -23.11
N GLU A 59 7.31 -12.50 -23.97
CA GLU A 59 7.07 -12.95 -25.34
C GLU A 59 6.50 -14.37 -25.38
N GLY A 60 5.79 -14.70 -26.46
CA GLY A 60 5.36 -16.09 -26.72
C GLY A 60 4.26 -16.63 -25.79
N GLY A 61 3.61 -15.77 -25.00
CA GLY A 61 2.47 -16.20 -24.18
C GLY A 61 1.84 -15.11 -23.33
N ASN A 62 0.80 -15.52 -22.60
CA ASN A 62 -0.01 -14.64 -21.76
C ASN A 62 0.55 -14.49 -20.34
N ASN A 63 1.86 -14.61 -20.14
CA ASN A 63 2.49 -14.54 -18.82
C ASN A 63 2.90 -13.12 -18.47
N TRP A 64 2.76 -12.75 -17.20
CA TRP A 64 3.33 -11.52 -16.67
C TRP A 64 3.91 -11.74 -15.29
N SER A 65 4.86 -10.88 -14.92
CA SER A 65 5.39 -10.76 -13.56
C SER A 65 5.47 -9.29 -13.16
N GLY A 66 5.38 -9.02 -11.86
CA GLY A 66 5.43 -7.67 -11.34
C GLY A 66 6.04 -7.63 -9.94
N THR A 67 7.02 -6.75 -9.76
CA THR A 67 7.58 -6.39 -8.46
C THR A 67 7.03 -5.03 -8.04
N TYR A 68 6.49 -4.97 -6.84
CA TYR A 68 5.92 -3.78 -6.23
C TYR A 68 6.65 -3.50 -4.92
N ASN A 69 7.53 -2.50 -4.91
CA ASN A 69 8.26 -2.11 -3.71
C ASN A 69 7.50 -0.99 -3.01
N TYR A 70 7.08 -1.21 -1.76
CA TYR A 70 6.37 -0.23 -0.95
C TYR A 70 7.34 0.49 -0.01
N PHE A 71 7.11 1.79 0.18
CA PHE A 71 7.95 2.67 0.98
C PHE A 71 7.12 3.55 1.92
N ARG A 72 7.75 3.98 3.00
CA ARG A 72 7.15 4.87 4.01
C ARG A 72 7.37 6.36 3.72
N ASP A 73 8.20 6.71 2.74
CA ASP A 73 8.55 8.10 2.43
C ASP A 73 8.37 8.44 0.94
N PRO A 74 8.09 9.71 0.60
CA PRO A 74 7.81 10.14 -0.78
C PRO A 74 9.02 10.10 -1.71
N ARG A 75 10.22 9.83 -1.19
CA ARG A 75 11.44 9.67 -1.97
C ARG A 75 11.81 8.20 -2.17
N CYS A 76 10.99 7.26 -1.70
CA CYS A 76 11.21 5.82 -1.82
C CYS A 76 12.60 5.40 -1.27
N ARG A 77 12.96 5.88 -0.07
CA ARG A 77 14.24 5.58 0.61
C ARG A 77 14.10 4.64 1.79
N GLN A 78 12.91 4.56 2.38
CA GLN A 78 12.58 3.76 3.55
C GLN A 78 11.67 2.62 3.14
N PRO A 79 12.24 1.44 2.80
CA PRO A 79 11.45 0.31 2.32
C PRO A 79 10.57 -0.23 3.45
N SER A 80 9.34 -0.62 3.10
CA SER A 80 8.33 -1.16 4.00
C SER A 80 8.17 -2.66 3.78
N PHE A 81 7.81 -3.04 2.55
CA PHE A 81 7.71 -4.42 2.10
C PHE A 81 7.71 -4.48 0.57
N THR A 82 7.96 -5.66 0.03
CA THR A 82 7.95 -5.94 -1.41
C THR A 82 6.94 -7.03 -1.71
N LEU A 83 6.20 -6.87 -2.81
CA LEU A 83 5.34 -7.92 -3.37
C LEU A 83 5.88 -8.32 -4.73
N ASP A 84 6.10 -9.62 -4.93
CA ASP A 84 6.39 -10.20 -6.24
C ASP A 84 5.20 -11.06 -6.67
N ALA A 85 4.51 -10.60 -7.71
CA ALA A 85 3.29 -11.20 -8.23
C ALA A 85 3.53 -11.73 -9.64
N GLU A 86 2.93 -12.87 -9.95
CA GLU A 86 3.02 -13.48 -11.27
C GLU A 86 1.68 -14.09 -11.66
N GLY A 87 1.44 -14.20 -12.97
CA GLY A 87 0.28 -14.92 -13.46
C GLY A 87 0.03 -14.72 -14.94
N LYS A 88 -1.25 -14.66 -15.31
CA LYS A 88 -1.71 -14.58 -16.69
C LYS A 88 -2.39 -13.26 -17.01
N TYR A 89 -2.30 -12.80 -18.25
CA TYR A 89 -3.05 -11.65 -18.74
C TYR A 89 -3.60 -11.92 -20.14
N SER A 90 -4.82 -11.50 -20.42
CA SER A 90 -5.45 -11.67 -21.73
C SER A 90 -6.22 -10.43 -22.13
N GLU A 91 -6.10 -10.02 -23.39
CA GLU A 91 -6.89 -8.92 -23.93
C GLU A 91 -8.36 -9.33 -24.05
N ILE A 92 -9.26 -8.40 -23.72
CA ILE A 92 -10.71 -8.59 -23.83
C ILE A 92 -11.16 -7.93 -25.14
N MET A 93 -11.39 -8.77 -26.16
CA MET A 93 -11.85 -8.34 -27.49
C MET A 93 -13.24 -7.70 -27.44
N GLY A 94 -13.54 -6.84 -28.43
CA GLY A 94 -14.90 -6.33 -28.66
C GLY A 94 -15.37 -5.28 -27.65
N THR A 95 -14.46 -4.72 -26.85
CA THR A 95 -14.81 -3.69 -25.87
C THR A 95 -14.67 -2.28 -26.46
N THR A 96 -15.70 -1.45 -26.30
CA THR A 96 -15.65 -0.04 -26.67
C THR A 96 -14.96 0.75 -25.58
N THR A 97 -13.84 1.40 -25.92
CA THR A 97 -13.11 2.21 -24.96
C THR A 97 -13.44 3.68 -25.11
N VAL A 98 -13.83 4.34 -24.02
CA VAL A 98 -14.07 5.80 -23.99
C VAL A 98 -12.81 6.58 -24.37
N ILE A 99 -11.63 6.06 -24.00
CA ILE A 99 -10.34 6.68 -24.31
C ILE A 99 -9.70 5.96 -25.49
N GLY A 100 -9.64 6.63 -26.65
CA GLY A 100 -9.03 6.07 -27.86
C GLY A 100 -7.61 5.55 -27.64
N GLY A 101 -7.34 4.36 -28.20
CA GLY A 101 -6.06 3.68 -28.09
C GLY A 101 -5.86 2.89 -26.80
N THR A 102 -6.90 2.74 -25.98
CA THR A 102 -6.86 1.79 -24.86
C THR A 102 -7.37 0.43 -25.28
N LYS A 103 -6.98 -0.57 -24.50
CA LYS A 103 -7.46 -1.95 -24.59
C LYS A 103 -7.76 -2.42 -23.18
N HIS A 104 -8.81 -3.22 -23.03
CA HIS A 104 -9.12 -3.84 -21.76
C HIS A 104 -8.45 -5.21 -21.64
N TYR A 105 -7.90 -5.49 -20.45
CA TYR A 105 -7.23 -6.73 -20.15
C TYR A 105 -7.79 -7.34 -18.88
N LYS A 106 -7.81 -8.67 -18.84
CA LYS A 106 -8.05 -9.47 -17.65
C LYS A 106 -6.72 -9.99 -17.15
N PHE A 107 -6.32 -9.56 -15.96
CA PHE A 107 -5.15 -10.07 -15.24
C PHE A 107 -5.60 -11.09 -14.21
N THR A 108 -4.97 -12.26 -14.23
CA THR A 108 -5.10 -13.26 -13.17
C THR A 108 -3.79 -13.32 -12.42
N VAL A 109 -3.80 -12.94 -11.14
CA VAL A 109 -2.67 -13.16 -10.22
C VAL A 109 -2.75 -14.59 -9.73
N GLN A 110 -1.69 -15.36 -9.92
CA GLN A 110 -1.64 -16.78 -9.58
C GLN A 110 -0.60 -17.09 -8.51
N ARG A 111 0.55 -16.39 -8.53
CA ARG A 111 1.60 -16.52 -7.52
C ARG A 111 1.86 -15.19 -6.84
N LEU A 112 2.17 -15.26 -5.56
CA LEU A 112 2.54 -14.09 -4.76
C LEU A 112 3.62 -14.46 -3.75
N LYS A 113 4.65 -13.65 -3.71
CA LYS A 113 5.67 -13.65 -2.66
C LYS A 113 5.70 -12.30 -1.98
N ILE A 114 6.02 -12.31 -0.69
CA ILE A 114 6.08 -11.12 0.15
C ILE A 114 7.42 -11.09 0.86
N THR A 115 8.07 -9.94 0.86
CA THR A 115 9.30 -9.68 1.61
C THR A 115 9.06 -8.51 2.56
N PRO A 116 8.98 -8.73 3.88
CA PRO A 116 8.92 -7.64 4.85
C PRO A 116 10.26 -6.91 4.87
N GLU A 117 10.30 -5.59 4.69
CA GLU A 117 11.54 -4.80 4.74
C GLU A 117 11.62 -3.93 6.00
N HIS A 118 10.59 -4.00 6.85
CA HIS A 118 10.48 -3.25 8.08
C HIS A 118 9.92 -4.09 9.21
N TYR A 119 10.38 -3.82 10.44
CA TYR A 119 10.00 -4.58 11.64
C TYR A 119 8.48 -4.60 11.83
N SER A 120 7.81 -3.45 11.65
CA SER A 120 6.36 -3.36 11.84
C SER A 120 5.58 -4.27 10.88
N ILE A 121 6.07 -4.51 9.66
CA ILE A 121 5.41 -5.43 8.73
C ILE A 121 5.59 -6.87 9.19
N SER A 122 6.81 -7.24 9.59
CA SER A 122 7.11 -8.58 10.10
C SER A 122 6.33 -8.91 11.37
N GLU A 123 6.25 -7.97 12.32
CA GLU A 123 5.49 -8.13 13.57
C GLU A 123 3.99 -8.26 13.31
N ASN A 124 3.43 -7.40 12.46
CA ASN A 124 2.01 -7.50 12.09
C ASN A 124 1.70 -8.84 11.41
N LEU A 125 2.53 -9.29 10.48
CA LEU A 125 2.31 -10.59 9.81
C LEU A 125 2.39 -11.78 10.78
N ASN A 126 3.29 -11.74 11.77
CA ASN A 126 3.36 -12.76 12.81
C ASN A 126 2.20 -12.67 13.81
N PHE A 127 1.69 -11.47 14.11
CA PHE A 127 0.55 -11.27 15.01
C PHE A 127 -0.71 -12.00 14.52
N TYR A 128 -0.94 -12.01 13.21
CA TYR A 128 -2.08 -12.70 12.61
C TYR A 128 -1.91 -14.24 12.49
N ASN A 129 -0.82 -14.78 13.06
CA ASN A 129 -0.55 -16.20 13.32
C ASN A 129 -1.09 -17.18 12.27
N GLY A 130 -0.76 -16.97 10.99
CA GLY A 130 -1.09 -17.94 9.95
C GLY A 130 -2.50 -17.85 9.38
N SER A 131 -3.16 -16.70 9.46
CA SER A 131 -4.47 -16.41 8.82
C SER A 131 -4.43 -16.46 7.27
N GLY A 132 -3.88 -17.51 6.69
CA GLY A 132 -3.69 -17.67 5.25
C GLY A 132 -2.71 -16.62 4.71
N CYS A 133 -1.52 -16.52 5.31
CA CYS A 133 -0.43 -15.66 4.84
C CYS A 133 0.94 -16.25 5.22
N GLY A 134 1.47 -17.11 4.35
CA GLY A 134 2.78 -17.76 4.56
C GLY A 134 2.83 -18.68 5.77
N VAL A 135 4.03 -18.96 6.25
CA VAL A 135 4.25 -19.86 7.40
C VAL A 135 4.08 -19.07 8.70
N PRO A 136 3.16 -19.47 9.61
CA PRO A 136 2.89 -18.74 10.85
C PRO A 136 4.14 -18.54 11.72
N GLY A 137 4.33 -17.36 12.29
CA GLY A 137 5.42 -17.06 13.24
C GLY A 137 6.83 -17.00 12.64
N SER A 138 6.98 -17.25 11.34
CA SER A 138 8.29 -17.34 10.66
C SER A 138 8.68 -16.06 9.91
N TRP A 139 7.83 -15.04 9.89
CA TRP A 139 8.11 -13.80 9.18
C TRP A 139 9.30 -13.08 9.79
N ARG A 140 10.25 -12.69 8.93
CA ARG A 140 11.47 -11.97 9.28
C ARG A 140 11.74 -10.88 8.25
N ILE A 141 12.37 -9.80 8.71
CA ILE A 141 12.80 -8.71 7.84
C ILE A 141 13.81 -9.24 6.81
N GLY A 142 13.62 -8.88 5.54
CA GLY A 142 14.45 -9.27 4.40
C GLY A 142 14.26 -10.71 3.92
N ILE A 143 13.42 -11.51 4.58
CA ILE A 143 13.20 -12.92 4.22
C ILE A 143 11.88 -13.03 3.46
N THR A 144 11.99 -13.37 2.18
CA THR A 144 10.84 -13.61 1.30
C THR A 144 10.13 -14.91 1.68
N GLN A 145 8.80 -14.88 1.70
CA GLN A 145 7.99 -16.09 1.72
C GLN A 145 7.00 -16.13 0.56
N ASP A 146 6.72 -17.34 0.08
CA ASP A 146 5.66 -17.62 -0.86
C ASP A 146 4.34 -17.80 -0.11
N VAL A 147 3.33 -17.04 -0.50
CA VAL A 147 1.99 -17.07 0.11
C VAL A 147 0.94 -17.66 -0.84
N THR A 148 1.39 -18.27 -1.95
CA THR A 148 0.52 -18.89 -2.95
C THR A 148 -0.22 -20.09 -2.36
N SER A 149 0.48 -20.97 -1.65
CA SER A 149 -0.12 -22.15 -0.99
C SER A 149 -1.13 -21.76 0.11
N THR A 150 -1.00 -20.56 0.67
CA THR A 150 -1.94 -20.02 1.66
C THR A 150 -3.11 -19.26 1.05
N HIS A 151 -3.32 -19.35 -0.28
CA HIS A 151 -4.35 -18.65 -1.03
C HIS A 151 -4.24 -17.12 -0.94
N GLY A 152 -3.02 -16.60 -0.88
CA GLY A 152 -2.71 -15.18 -0.75
C GLY A 152 -2.28 -14.81 0.67
N CYS A 153 -2.55 -13.56 1.05
CA CYS A 153 -2.26 -13.00 2.36
C CYS A 153 -3.45 -12.18 2.87
N ARG A 154 -4.30 -12.79 3.70
CA ARG A 154 -5.52 -12.12 4.21
C ARG A 154 -5.25 -10.87 5.06
N PRO A 155 -4.21 -10.80 5.92
CA PRO A 155 -3.88 -9.57 6.65
C PRO A 155 -3.59 -8.37 5.75
N MET A 156 -3.13 -8.60 4.52
CA MET A 156 -2.90 -7.56 3.51
C MET A 156 -4.08 -7.39 2.55
N ASP A 157 -5.21 -8.07 2.82
CA ASP A 157 -6.39 -8.15 1.96
C ASP A 157 -6.10 -8.64 0.54
N ILE A 158 -5.18 -9.60 0.41
CA ILE A 158 -4.83 -10.21 -0.88
C ILE A 158 -5.30 -11.67 -0.88
N ARG A 159 -6.17 -12.03 -1.82
CA ARG A 159 -6.64 -13.40 -2.03
C ARG A 159 -6.18 -13.92 -3.38
N LEU A 160 -5.81 -15.19 -3.46
CA LEU A 160 -5.40 -15.86 -4.69
C LEU A 160 -6.28 -17.07 -5.04
N PRO A 161 -6.47 -17.35 -6.34
CA PRO A 161 -6.14 -16.47 -7.46
C PRO A 161 -7.02 -15.21 -7.46
N ASN A 162 -6.47 -14.08 -7.90
CA ASN A 162 -7.21 -12.82 -8.03
C ASN A 162 -7.41 -12.47 -9.50
N VAL A 163 -8.62 -12.07 -9.89
CA VAL A 163 -8.89 -11.54 -11.22
C VAL A 163 -9.08 -10.02 -11.15
N VAL A 164 -8.24 -9.31 -11.89
CA VAL A 164 -8.14 -7.86 -11.93
C VAL A 164 -8.41 -7.41 -13.36
N LEU A 165 -9.50 -6.66 -13.56
CA LEU A 165 -9.75 -5.98 -14.83
C LEU A 165 -8.93 -4.69 -14.89
N GLU A 166 -8.29 -4.45 -16.03
CA GLU A 166 -7.38 -3.32 -16.23
C GLU A 166 -7.55 -2.65 -17.59
N THR A 167 -7.38 -1.34 -17.63
CA THR A 167 -7.34 -0.55 -18.88
C THR A 167 -5.89 -0.25 -19.20
N ILE A 168 -5.40 -0.73 -20.34
CA ILE A 168 -4.02 -0.53 -20.78
C ILE A 168 -3.97 0.37 -22.00
N LYS A 169 -3.00 1.29 -22.02
CA LYS A 169 -2.62 2.06 -23.19
C LYS A 169 -1.11 2.11 -23.30
N THR A 170 -0.59 1.83 -24.48
CA THR A 170 0.84 1.92 -24.77
C THR A 170 1.10 3.03 -25.76
N VAL A 171 1.97 3.98 -25.41
CA VAL A 171 2.24 5.18 -26.23
C VAL A 171 3.73 5.27 -26.50
N THR A 172 4.07 5.78 -27.69
CA THR A 172 5.43 6.24 -27.99
C THR A 172 5.42 7.76 -28.06
N ASP A 173 6.31 8.43 -27.33
CA ASP A 173 6.40 9.90 -27.36
C ASP A 173 7.23 10.41 -28.56
N VAL A 174 7.35 11.74 -28.65
CA VAL A 174 8.13 12.42 -29.70
C VAL A 174 9.62 12.08 -29.67
N ASN A 175 10.15 11.64 -28.52
CA ASN A 175 11.53 11.22 -28.32
C ASN A 175 11.74 9.73 -28.59
N LYS A 176 10.71 9.01 -29.07
CA LYS A 176 10.68 7.55 -29.25
C LYS A 176 10.75 6.76 -27.94
N GLU A 177 10.48 7.42 -26.81
CA GLU A 177 10.34 6.75 -25.53
C GLU A 177 8.97 6.07 -25.45
N ARG A 178 8.96 4.86 -24.89
CA ARG A 178 7.76 4.03 -24.81
C ARG A 178 7.20 4.08 -23.39
N TYR A 179 5.90 4.30 -23.28
CA TYR A 179 5.18 4.38 -22.01
C TYR A 179 4.00 3.40 -21.97
N LEU A 180 3.83 2.78 -20.81
CA LEU A 180 2.70 1.93 -20.47
C LEU A 180 1.85 2.63 -19.42
N TYR A 181 0.63 2.96 -19.81
CA TYR A 181 -0.41 3.49 -18.94
C TYR A 181 -1.32 2.34 -18.50
N MET A 182 -1.54 2.25 -17.20
CA MET A 182 -2.48 1.32 -16.58
C MET A 182 -3.55 2.10 -15.84
N GLY A 183 -4.77 1.59 -15.82
CA GLY A 183 -5.91 2.22 -15.19
C GLY A 183 -5.74 2.42 -13.68
N LYS A 184 -6.24 3.54 -13.16
CA LYS A 184 -6.24 3.88 -11.74
C LYS A 184 -7.43 3.22 -11.05
N ARG A 185 -7.16 2.29 -10.14
CA ARG A 185 -8.19 1.64 -9.34
C ARG A 185 -8.73 2.59 -8.27
N VAL A 186 -10.04 2.68 -8.15
CA VAL A 186 -10.70 3.39 -7.05
C VAL A 186 -10.60 2.50 -5.81
N MET A 187 -10.20 3.08 -4.69
CA MET A 187 -9.84 2.36 -3.47
C MET A 187 -11.03 1.66 -2.79
N TYR A 188 -12.26 2.11 -3.09
CA TYR A 188 -13.52 1.56 -2.63
C TYR A 188 -14.36 1.06 -3.80
N SER A 189 -13.86 0.09 -4.55
CA SER A 189 -14.75 -0.72 -5.37
C SER A 189 -15.40 -1.76 -4.45
N GLY A 190 -16.63 -1.48 -3.99
CA GLY A 190 -17.47 -2.50 -3.35
C GLY A 190 -17.67 -3.73 -4.25
N PRO A 191 -18.39 -4.78 -3.79
CA PRO A 191 -18.39 -6.12 -4.39
C PRO A 191 -18.85 -6.24 -5.87
N ARG A 192 -19.16 -5.14 -6.54
CA ARG A 192 -19.74 -5.09 -7.88
C ARG A 192 -19.22 -3.99 -8.81
N SER A 193 -18.07 -3.36 -8.55
CA SER A 193 -17.50 -2.49 -9.59
C SER A 193 -16.76 -3.31 -10.65
N HIS A 194 -17.51 -3.88 -11.60
CA HIS A 194 -16.99 -4.39 -12.87
C HIS A 194 -16.62 -3.23 -13.82
N SER A 195 -16.45 -2.02 -13.29
CA SER A 195 -16.19 -0.81 -14.07
C SER A 195 -14.70 -0.72 -14.37
N TYR A 196 -14.37 -0.57 -15.64
CA TYR A 196 -13.01 -0.32 -16.08
C TYR A 196 -12.54 1.06 -15.61
N PRO A 197 -11.28 1.20 -15.14
CA PRO A 197 -10.74 2.51 -14.80
C PRO A 197 -10.84 3.50 -15.97
N THR A 198 -11.34 4.70 -15.68
CA THR A 198 -11.47 5.82 -16.63
C THR A 198 -10.34 6.84 -16.52
N SER A 199 -9.37 6.61 -15.64
CA SER A 199 -8.15 7.41 -15.47
C SER A 199 -6.93 6.49 -15.37
N PHE A 200 -5.73 7.03 -15.58
CA PHE A 200 -4.48 6.27 -15.52
C PHE A 200 -3.67 6.56 -14.26
N GLN A 201 -2.95 5.55 -13.80
CA GLN A 201 -1.84 5.70 -12.86
C GLN A 201 -0.66 6.42 -13.53
N PRO A 202 0.35 6.88 -12.78
CA PRO A 202 1.61 7.32 -13.37
C PRO A 202 2.14 6.28 -14.38
N PRO A 203 2.56 6.71 -15.58
CA PRO A 203 3.00 5.78 -16.61
C PRO A 203 4.30 5.08 -16.23
N LEU A 204 4.43 3.84 -16.67
CA LEU A 204 5.69 3.10 -16.62
C LEU A 204 6.47 3.35 -17.91
N GLN A 205 7.78 3.51 -17.84
CA GLN A 205 8.64 3.65 -19.00
C GLN A 205 9.22 2.29 -19.38
N SER A 206 9.34 2.02 -20.68
CA SER A 206 9.96 0.79 -21.16
C SER A 206 11.44 0.78 -20.87
N CYS A 207 11.96 -0.32 -20.32
CA CYS A 207 13.39 -0.56 -20.28
C CYS A 207 13.83 -1.13 -21.64
N THR A 208 14.28 -0.27 -22.55
CA THR A 208 15.04 -0.74 -23.70
C THR A 208 16.47 -1.04 -23.24
N LYS A 209 17.08 -2.14 -23.69
CA LYS A 209 18.52 -2.38 -23.53
C LYS A 209 19.30 -1.40 -24.44
N GLY A 210 19.13 -0.11 -24.23
CA GLY A 210 19.86 0.96 -24.88
C GLY A 210 20.69 1.67 -23.82
N ASN A 211 22.02 1.52 -23.90
CA ASN A 211 23.05 2.25 -23.15
C ASN A 211 22.52 3.09 -21.98
N ILE A 212 22.61 2.55 -20.76
CA ILE A 212 22.65 3.37 -19.56
C ILE A 212 23.91 4.24 -19.68
N LYS A 213 23.84 5.36 -20.39
CA LYS A 213 24.71 6.49 -20.13
C LYS A 213 24.28 6.97 -18.76
N ARG A 214 24.81 6.30 -17.73
CA ARG A 214 24.97 6.91 -16.41
C ARG A 214 25.62 8.25 -16.74
N LYS A 215 24.89 9.35 -16.56
CA LYS A 215 25.56 10.61 -16.30
C LYS A 215 26.33 10.35 -15.01
N SER A 216 27.57 9.92 -15.16
CA SER A 216 28.54 9.85 -14.09
C SER A 216 28.80 11.30 -13.69
N GLY A 217 27.93 11.82 -12.82
CA GLY A 217 28.42 12.68 -11.76
C GLY A 217 29.38 11.81 -10.96
N SER A 218 30.65 11.88 -11.34
CA SER A 218 31.75 11.19 -10.68
C SER A 218 31.82 11.72 -9.26
N SER A 219 31.37 10.89 -8.32
CA SER A 219 31.98 10.80 -7.00
C SER A 219 32.18 9.31 -6.76
N SER A 220 33.22 8.79 -7.41
CA SER A 220 33.87 7.53 -7.06
C SER A 220 34.33 7.61 -5.60
N LEU A 221 33.46 7.27 -4.66
CA LEU A 221 33.90 6.84 -3.33
C LEU A 221 34.19 5.35 -3.43
N THR A 222 35.45 5.06 -3.72
CA THR A 222 36.05 3.74 -3.77
C THR A 222 35.71 2.96 -2.49
N VAL A 223 35.10 1.78 -2.63
CA VAL A 223 34.80 0.81 -1.57
C VAL A 223 36.09 0.13 -1.09
N ARG A 224 37.09 0.91 -0.70
CA ARG A 224 38.37 0.41 -0.16
C ARG A 224 38.85 1.11 1.12
N HIS A 225 37.97 1.82 1.84
CA HIS A 225 38.35 2.44 3.13
C HIS A 225 37.41 2.15 4.32
N ILE A 226 36.49 1.17 4.21
CA ILE A 226 35.68 0.70 5.36
C ILE A 226 36.12 -0.70 5.81
N LYS A 227 37.42 -0.92 5.96
CA LYS A 227 37.97 -2.13 6.62
C LYS A 227 39.14 -1.87 7.57
N GLN A 228 39.37 -0.64 8.02
CA GLN A 228 40.52 -0.33 8.87
C GLN A 228 40.26 0.55 10.09
N ASN A 229 39.04 0.59 10.64
CA ASN A 229 38.82 1.19 11.98
C ASN A 229 37.80 0.41 12.83
N ILE A 230 37.96 -0.92 12.92
CA ILE A 230 37.29 -1.76 13.93
C ILE A 230 38.29 -2.35 14.94
N ALA A 231 39.60 -2.12 14.76
CA ALA A 231 40.65 -2.74 15.58
C ALA A 231 41.17 -1.87 16.74
N GLN A 232 40.60 -0.70 17.03
CA GLN A 232 41.08 0.17 18.14
C GLN A 232 40.00 0.73 19.08
N ALA A 233 38.76 0.22 19.03
CA ALA A 233 37.78 0.53 20.08
C ALA A 233 38.01 -0.39 21.28
N LYS A 234 38.74 0.11 22.29
CA LYS A 234 38.87 -0.50 23.63
C LYS A 234 37.46 -0.62 24.25
N PRO A 235 37.07 -1.78 24.83
CA PRO A 235 35.76 -1.89 25.46
C PRO A 235 35.82 -1.12 26.77
N LEU A 236 34.95 -0.12 26.92
CA LEU A 236 34.70 0.51 28.19
C LEU A 236 33.19 0.51 28.40
N ILE A 237 32.81 -0.05 29.54
CA ILE A 237 31.47 -0.20 30.10
C ILE A 237 30.78 -1.53 29.73
N GLN A 238 31.04 -2.55 30.55
CA GLN A 238 30.02 -3.54 30.92
C GLN A 238 28.89 -2.79 31.63
N LEU A 239 27.72 -2.71 31.01
CA LEU A 239 26.46 -2.48 31.71
C LEU A 239 25.68 -3.79 31.70
N SER A 240 25.78 -4.45 32.85
CA SER A 240 24.86 -5.46 33.36
C SER A 240 23.40 -5.09 33.09
N GLY A 241 22.60 -6.10 32.77
CA GLY A 241 21.24 -5.94 32.32
C GLY A 241 20.35 -5.13 33.26
N THR A 242 19.58 -4.25 32.65
CA THR A 242 18.31 -3.78 33.18
C THR A 242 17.25 -4.07 32.13
N ARG A 243 16.40 -5.07 32.40
CA ARG A 243 15.08 -5.17 31.78
C ARG A 243 14.44 -3.78 31.83
N SER A 244 14.06 -3.24 30.68
CA SER A 244 13.36 -1.98 30.58
C SER A 244 12.07 -2.03 31.39
N LEU A 245 12.06 -1.35 32.55
CA LEU A 245 10.90 -1.14 33.42
C LEU A 245 9.76 -0.35 32.72
N TYR A 246 10.01 0.18 31.52
CA TYR A 246 9.01 0.87 30.70
C TYR A 246 8.11 -0.09 29.90
N ALA A 247 8.60 -1.27 29.50
CA ALA A 247 7.79 -2.23 28.74
C ALA A 247 6.75 -2.95 29.62
N THR A 248 7.07 -3.14 30.90
CA THR A 248 6.15 -3.73 31.89
C THR A 248 5.03 -2.76 32.31
N SER A 249 5.28 -1.44 32.28
CA SER A 249 4.26 -0.46 32.69
C SER A 249 3.17 -0.27 31.65
N MET A 250 3.49 -0.31 30.34
CA MET A 250 2.47 -0.20 29.28
C MET A 250 1.62 -1.47 29.17
N ALA A 251 2.22 -2.66 29.29
CA ALA A 251 1.48 -3.93 29.27
C ALA A 251 0.57 -4.11 30.50
N ALA A 252 0.97 -3.61 31.68
CA ALA A 252 0.12 -3.59 32.86
C ALA A 252 -1.00 -2.54 32.73
N ARG A 253 -0.69 -1.33 32.23
CA ARG A 253 -1.67 -0.26 32.00
C ARG A 253 -2.76 -0.65 30.99
N GLN A 254 -2.41 -1.32 29.89
CA GLN A 254 -3.40 -1.80 28.91
C GLN A 254 -4.33 -2.88 29.48
N LYS A 255 -3.82 -3.75 30.37
CA LYS A 255 -4.63 -4.77 31.04
C LYS A 255 -5.65 -4.15 31.99
N THR A 256 -5.28 -3.09 32.72
CA THR A 256 -6.19 -2.38 33.63
C THR A 256 -7.31 -1.67 32.85
N VAL A 257 -6.99 -0.99 31.74
CA VAL A 257 -7.99 -0.32 30.90
C VAL A 257 -8.94 -1.33 30.25
N ASN A 258 -8.43 -2.46 29.74
CA ASN A 258 -9.25 -3.53 29.17
C ASN A 258 -10.15 -4.19 30.24
N SER A 259 -9.65 -4.39 31.46
CA SER A 259 -10.44 -4.92 32.58
C SER A 259 -11.59 -3.99 32.95
N LEU A 260 -11.36 -2.67 33.05
CA LEU A 260 -12.41 -1.70 33.36
C LEU A 260 -13.50 -1.65 32.28
N LEU A 261 -13.10 -1.71 31.00
CA LEU A 261 -14.04 -1.75 29.87
C LEU A 261 -14.92 -3.00 29.89
N ILE A 262 -14.34 -4.18 30.15
CA ILE A 262 -15.08 -5.44 30.23
C ILE A 262 -16.06 -5.41 31.41
N THR A 263 -15.63 -4.96 32.60
CA THR A 263 -16.52 -4.86 33.76
C THR A 263 -17.65 -3.86 33.54
N SER A 264 -17.40 -2.75 32.85
CA SER A 264 -18.43 -1.77 32.49
C SER A 264 -19.44 -2.35 31.51
N MET A 265 -19.01 -3.10 30.49
CA MET A 265 -19.94 -3.75 29.55
C MET A 265 -20.81 -4.80 30.24
N MET A 266 -20.23 -5.62 31.12
CA MET A 266 -20.99 -6.65 31.84
C MET A 266 -22.02 -6.03 32.79
N ALA A 267 -21.70 -4.91 33.44
CA ALA A 267 -22.65 -4.17 34.27
C ALA A 267 -23.82 -3.59 33.46
N VAL A 268 -23.54 -3.04 32.26
CA VAL A 268 -24.57 -2.53 31.35
C VAL A 268 -25.49 -3.66 30.86
N VAL A 269 -24.92 -4.82 30.49
CA VAL A 269 -25.72 -5.98 30.07
C VAL A 269 -26.60 -6.48 31.22
N ALA A 270 -26.07 -6.58 32.45
CA ALA A 270 -26.83 -6.99 33.63
C ALA A 270 -28.01 -6.03 33.96
N LEU A 271 -27.80 -4.73 33.76
CA LEU A 271 -28.85 -3.71 33.95
C LEU A 271 -29.92 -3.78 32.85
N LEU A 272 -29.53 -4.02 31.60
CA LEU A 272 -30.46 -4.21 30.48
C LEU A 272 -31.25 -5.53 30.58
N THR A 273 -30.68 -6.57 31.20
CA THR A 273 -31.43 -7.80 31.50
C THR A 273 -32.41 -7.58 32.65
N LYS A 274 -32.03 -6.79 33.67
CA LYS A 274 -32.89 -6.50 34.82
C LYS A 274 -34.04 -5.54 34.49
N SER A 275 -33.83 -4.61 33.54
CA SER A 275 -34.89 -3.72 33.05
C SER A 275 -36.03 -4.45 32.32
N ARG A 276 -35.81 -5.70 31.86
CA ARG A 276 -36.85 -6.55 31.27
C ARG A 276 -37.78 -7.19 32.30
N GLU A 277 -37.42 -7.19 33.58
CA GLU A 277 -38.19 -7.84 34.66
C GLU A 277 -38.92 -6.83 35.57
N MET A 278 -38.73 -5.52 35.36
CA MET A 278 -39.24 -4.47 36.25
C MET A 278 -40.62 -3.97 35.82
N SER A 279 -41.61 -4.04 36.72
CA SER A 279 -43.01 -3.65 36.49
C SER A 279 -43.44 -2.34 37.16
N SER A 280 -42.55 -1.68 37.94
CA SER A 280 -42.88 -0.48 38.73
C SER A 280 -42.01 0.73 38.35
N THR A 281 -42.63 1.92 38.30
CA THR A 281 -41.97 3.20 37.98
C THR A 281 -40.93 3.61 39.03
N ARG A 282 -41.07 3.15 40.27
CA ARG A 282 -40.09 3.38 41.35
C ARG A 282 -38.77 2.65 41.10
N ASP A 283 -38.82 1.47 40.48
CA ASP A 283 -37.64 0.67 40.18
C ASP A 283 -36.84 1.31 39.04
N TYR A 284 -37.53 1.91 38.05
CA TYR A 284 -36.90 2.66 36.97
C TYR A 284 -36.08 3.86 37.48
N TRP A 285 -36.61 4.62 38.43
CA TRP A 285 -35.87 5.74 39.04
C TRP A 285 -34.64 5.25 39.81
N GLN A 286 -34.73 4.13 40.55
CA GLN A 286 -33.55 3.55 41.20
C GLN A 286 -32.51 3.02 40.19
N MET A 287 -32.94 2.47 39.05
CA MET A 287 -32.04 2.05 37.99
C MET A 287 -31.31 3.24 37.34
N LEU A 288 -32.00 4.35 37.10
CA LEU A 288 -31.39 5.56 36.52
C LEU A 288 -30.38 6.20 37.48
N ILE A 289 -30.70 6.23 38.78
CA ILE A 289 -29.78 6.74 39.81
C ILE A 289 -28.52 5.85 39.88
N THR A 290 -28.69 4.53 39.89
CA THR A 290 -27.54 3.59 39.90
C THR A 290 -26.70 3.67 38.63
N MET A 291 -27.31 3.86 37.45
CA MET A 291 -26.59 4.11 36.20
C MET A 291 -25.77 5.40 36.24
N CYS A 292 -26.33 6.49 36.79
CA CYS A 292 -25.60 7.74 36.99
C CYS A 292 -24.40 7.58 37.93
N PHE A 293 -24.55 6.83 39.04
CA PHE A 293 -23.44 6.56 39.95
C PHE A 293 -22.34 5.71 39.29
N ILE A 294 -22.70 4.69 38.51
CA ILE A 294 -21.73 3.86 37.78
C ILE A 294 -20.98 4.69 36.72
N CYS A 295 -21.68 5.56 35.99
CA CYS A 295 -21.06 6.49 35.04
C CYS A 295 -20.13 7.50 35.74
N ALA A 296 -20.52 8.03 36.90
CA ALA A 296 -19.67 8.94 37.66
C ALA A 296 -18.39 8.26 38.17
N LEU A 297 -18.50 7.02 38.65
CA LEU A 297 -17.36 6.22 39.13
C LEU A 297 -16.41 5.79 37.99
N SER A 298 -16.96 5.47 36.80
CA SER A 298 -16.12 5.16 35.65
C SER A 298 -15.41 6.40 35.14
N LEU A 299 -16.10 7.56 35.07
CA LEU A 299 -15.51 8.82 34.63
C LEU A 299 -14.37 9.28 35.57
N THR A 300 -14.55 9.16 36.89
CA THR A 300 -13.48 9.49 37.86
C THR A 300 -12.31 8.51 37.77
N GLY A 301 -12.56 7.22 37.51
CA GLY A 301 -11.52 6.24 37.23
C GLY A 301 -10.72 6.53 35.95
N PHE A 302 -11.39 6.97 34.88
CA PHE A 302 -10.74 7.38 33.64
C PHE A 302 -9.94 8.69 33.81
N ILE A 303 -10.47 9.65 34.57
CA ILE A 303 -9.76 10.91 34.86
C ILE A 303 -8.54 10.65 35.75
N ALA A 304 -8.65 9.80 36.77
CA ALA A 304 -7.50 9.41 37.61
C ALA A 304 -6.40 8.68 36.80
N ALA A 305 -6.80 7.86 35.82
CA ALA A 305 -5.86 7.21 34.90
C ALA A 305 -5.23 8.19 33.89
N ALA A 306 -5.92 9.29 33.54
CA ALA A 306 -5.44 10.31 32.61
C ALA A 306 -4.51 11.35 33.27
N VAL A 307 -4.69 11.64 34.57
CA VAL A 307 -3.86 12.61 35.33
C VAL A 307 -2.49 12.04 35.74
N GLN A 308 -2.28 10.72 35.65
CA GLN A 308 -0.99 10.06 35.88
C GLN A 308 -0.12 9.87 34.60
N ASN A 309 -0.39 10.64 33.54
CA ASN A 309 0.40 10.71 32.31
C ASN A 309 1.36 11.90 32.31
#